data_AF-T1B813-F1
#
_entry.id   AF-T1B813-F1
#
_cell.length_a   1.000
_cell.length_b   1.000
_cell.length_c   1.000
_cell.angle_alpha   90.00
_cell.angle_beta   90.00
_cell.angle_gamma   90.00
#
_symmetry.space_group_name_H-M   'P 1'
#
loop_
_entity.id
_entity.type
_entity.pdbx_description
1 polymer ?
#
loop_
_entity_poly.entity_id
_entity_poly.type
_entity_poly.pdbx_seq_one_letter_code
_entity_poly.pdbx_strand_id
1 'polypeptide(L)'
;SRLKINYYEAGMDLGLSDDVHDSYERFQGRLKREYDRLAGTDRMTVIDSTRPVERIQAELRDHVRPILAGFPTMETLMHDG
;
A
#
# COMPACT_ATOMS: atom_id res chain seq x y z
N SER A 1 17.28 8.08 -15.12
CA SER A 1 16.59 9.07 -14.28
C SER A 1 16.75 8.62 -12.83
N ARG A 2 17.56 9.31 -12.02
CA ARG A 2 17.66 8.99 -10.58
C ARG A 2 16.43 9.60 -9.92
N LEU A 3 15.51 8.76 -9.44
CA LEU A 3 14.44 9.19 -8.54
C LEU A 3 15.06 10.06 -7.46
N LYS A 4 14.74 11.35 -7.47
CA LYS A 4 15.17 12.29 -6.44
C LYS A 4 14.28 11.99 -5.23
N ILE A 5 14.75 11.10 -4.35
CA ILE A 5 14.05 10.81 -3.10
C ILE A 5 13.95 12.13 -2.35
N ASN A 6 12.72 12.53 -2.00
CA ASN A 6 12.52 13.78 -1.27
C ASN A 6 12.79 13.60 0.24
N TYR A 7 13.03 14.71 0.94
CA TYR A 7 13.47 14.73 2.34
C TYR A 7 12.59 13.86 3.26
N TYR A 8 11.27 13.93 3.10
CA TYR A 8 10.31 13.19 3.93
C TYR A 8 10.18 11.72 3.50
N GLU A 9 10.24 11.41 2.20
CA GLU A 9 10.26 10.02 1.71
C GLU A 9 11.51 9.25 2.15
N ALA A 10 12.63 9.96 2.34
CA ALA A 10 13.85 9.42 2.94
C ALA A 10 13.81 9.36 4.47
N GLY A 11 12.76 9.87 5.12
CA GLY A 11 12.68 9.95 6.58
C GLY A 11 13.78 10.80 7.22
N MET A 12 14.28 11.81 6.50
CA MET A 12 15.36 12.68 7.00
C MET A 12 14.93 13.49 8.23
N ASP A 13 13.64 13.81 8.35
CA ASP A 13 13.03 14.45 9.51
C ASP A 13 13.16 13.63 10.80
N LEU A 14 13.38 12.32 10.67
CA LEU A 14 13.53 11.40 11.79
C LEU A 14 14.99 11.28 12.28
N GLY A 15 15.94 11.99 11.64
CA GLY A 15 17.35 11.99 12.05
C GLY A 15 18.01 10.62 12.00
N LEU A 16 17.65 9.77 11.03
CA LEU A 16 18.16 8.39 10.93
C LEU A 16 19.58 8.32 10.38
N SER A 17 19.94 9.30 9.54
CA SER A 17 21.23 9.50 8.92
C SER A 17 21.29 10.92 8.32
N ASP A 18 22.49 11.45 8.12
CA ASP A 18 22.72 12.69 7.38
C ASP A 18 22.79 12.46 5.86
N ASP A 19 22.96 11.20 5.43
CA ASP A 19 22.90 10.82 4.02
C ASP A 19 21.47 10.39 3.62
N VAL A 20 20.97 10.97 2.52
CA VAL A 20 19.59 10.75 2.04
C VAL A 20 19.33 9.30 1.66
N HIS A 21 20.32 8.60 1.11
CA HIS A 21 20.16 7.21 0.70
C HIS A 21 20.15 6.28 1.92
N ASP A 22 21.09 6.45 2.85
CA ASP A 22 21.15 5.65 4.09
C ASP A 22 19.91 5.91 4.96
N SER A 23 19.46 7.16 5.06
CA SER A 23 18.22 7.49 5.76
C SER A 23 17.01 6.79 5.12
N TYR A 24 16.91 6.82 3.78
CA TYR A 24 15.85 6.12 3.05
C TYR A 24 15.85 4.62 3.32
N GLU A 25 17.00 3.94 3.25
CA GLU A 25 17.07 2.50 3.52
C GLU A 25 16.66 2.15 4.95
N ARG A 26 17.11 2.95 5.93
CA ARG A 26 16.72 2.78 7.35
C ARG A 26 15.23 3.01 7.54
N PHE A 27 14.68 4.05 6.91
CA PHE A 27 13.28 4.41 7.00
C PHE A 27 12.39 3.31 6.37
N GLN A 28 12.67 2.92 5.14
CA GLN A 28 11.95 1.84 4.45
C GLN A 28 12.08 0.50 5.20
N GLY A 29 13.25 0.21 5.77
CA GLY A 29 13.44 -0.97 6.63
C GLY A 29 12.57 -0.95 7.89
N ARG A 30 12.38 0.22 8.53
CA ARG A 30 11.45 0.39 9.67
C ARG A 30 10.00 0.21 9.22
N LEU A 31 9.58 0.85 8.13
CA LEU A 31 8.24 0.70 7.57
C LEU A 31 7.93 -0.78 7.26
N LYS A 32 8.84 -1.47 6.57
CA LYS A 32 8.66 -2.88 6.21
C LYS A 32 8.41 -3.75 7.44
N ARG A 33 9.23 -3.61 8.49
CA ARG A 33 9.06 -4.40 9.72
C ARG A 33 7.69 -4.17 10.36
N GLU A 34 7.21 -2.94 10.35
CA GLU A 34 5.90 -2.62 10.91
C GLU A 34 4.76 -3.18 10.07
N TYR A 35 4.84 -3.09 8.74
CA TYR A 35 3.88 -3.74 7.86
C TYR A 35 3.91 -5.27 7.95
N ASP A 36 5.08 -5.89 8.07
CA ASP A 36 5.21 -7.35 8.29
C ASP A 36 4.51 -7.77 9.60
N ARG A 37 4.63 -6.94 10.66
CA ARG A 37 3.94 -7.17 11.95
C ARG A 37 2.42 -7.08 11.80
N LEU A 38 1.92 -6.08 11.06
CA LEU A 38 0.49 -5.90 10.81
C LEU A 38 -0.07 -7.00 9.88
N ALA A 39 0.72 -7.45 8.91
CA ALA A 39 0.38 -8.55 8.00
C ALA A 39 0.21 -9.89 8.72
N GLY A 40 0.87 -10.08 9.87
CA GLY A 40 0.62 -11.23 10.75
C GLY A 40 -0.72 -11.20 11.48
N THR A 41 -1.55 -10.17 11.27
CA THR A 41 -2.90 -10.05 11.82
C THR A 41 -3.93 -10.24 10.71
N ASP A 42 -5.15 -10.68 11.04
CA ASP A 42 -6.25 -10.88 10.08
C ASP A 42 -6.84 -9.56 9.50
N ARG A 43 -6.12 -8.44 9.65
CA ARG A 43 -6.59 -7.10 9.25
C ARG A 43 -6.09 -6.65 7.89
N MET A 44 -5.15 -7.39 7.28
CA MET A 44 -4.54 -7.05 6.01
C MET A 44 -4.64 -8.20 5.02
N THR A 45 -4.92 -7.87 3.77
CA THR A 45 -4.70 -8.78 2.63
C THR A 45 -3.31 -8.52 2.07
N VAL A 46 -2.44 -9.52 2.11
CA VAL A 46 -1.06 -9.42 1.60
C VAL A 46 -1.05 -9.78 0.11
N ILE A 47 -0.55 -8.86 -0.71
CA ILE A 47 -0.43 -9.04 -2.17
C ILE A 47 1.06 -9.09 -2.52
N ASP A 48 1.49 -10.11 -3.27
CA ASP A 48 2.83 -10.15 -3.84
C ASP A 48 2.97 -9.14 -4.98
N SER A 49 3.72 -8.07 -4.70
CA SER A 49 3.98 -6.93 -5.59
C SER A 49 5.10 -7.17 -6.60
N THR A 50 5.77 -8.32 -6.58
CA THR A 50 6.83 -8.68 -7.55
C THR A 50 6.28 -9.17 -8.88
N ARG A 51 4.98 -9.46 -8.94
CA ARG A 51 4.26 -9.96 -10.12
C ARG A 51 3.90 -8.83 -11.09
N PRO A 52 3.54 -9.17 -12.35
CA PRO A 52 3.04 -8.17 -13.31
C PRO A 52 1.82 -7.41 -12.78
N VAL A 53 1.71 -6.13 -13.16
CA VAL A 53 0.64 -5.23 -12.67
C VAL A 53 -0.76 -5.75 -12.98
N GLU A 54 -0.93 -6.44 -14.12
CA GLU A 54 -2.21 -7.02 -14.53
C GLU A 54 -2.65 -8.14 -13.58
N ARG A 55 -1.69 -8.91 -13.05
CA ARG A 55 -1.94 -9.97 -12.07
C ARG A 55 -2.31 -9.39 -10.72
N ILE A 56 -1.57 -8.37 -10.28
CA ILE A 56 -1.86 -7.64 -9.04
C ILE A 56 -3.27 -7.00 -9.10
N GLN A 57 -3.61 -6.37 -10.22
CA GLN A 57 -4.91 -5.76 -10.43
C GLN A 57 -6.07 -6.76 -10.46
N ALA A 58 -5.87 -7.94 -11.04
CA ALA A 58 -6.86 -9.01 -11.03
C ALA A 58 -7.13 -9.49 -9.59
N GLU A 59 -6.07 -9.80 -8.84
CA GLU A 59 -6.17 -10.24 -7.43
C GLU A 59 -6.83 -9.18 -6.54
N LEU A 60 -6.45 -7.92 -6.70
CA LEU A 60 -7.06 -6.81 -5.95
C LEU A 60 -8.59 -6.76 -6.18
N ARG A 61 -9.04 -6.91 -7.43
CA ARG A 61 -10.47 -6.93 -7.75
C ARG A 61 -11.17 -8.14 -7.12
N ASP A 62 -10.54 -9.29 -7.09
CA ASP A 62 -11.12 -10.50 -6.50
C ASP A 62 -11.31 -10.35 -4.98
N HIS A 63 -10.40 -9.65 -4.29
CA HIS A 63 -10.56 -9.31 -2.87
C HIS A 63 -11.63 -8.23 -2.62
N VAL A 64 -11.76 -7.25 -3.52
CA VAL A 64 -12.68 -6.11 -3.33
C VAL A 64 -14.12 -6.44 -3.73
N ARG A 65 -14.34 -7.29 -4.75
CA ARG A 65 -15.68 -7.65 -5.25
C ARG A 65 -16.66 -8.12 -4.16
N PRO A 66 -16.29 -9.04 -3.24
CA PRO A 66 -17.19 -9.47 -2.18
C PRO A 66 -17.57 -8.35 -1.20
N ILE A 67 -16.65 -7.41 -0.97
CA ILE A 67 -16.89 -6.24 -0.10
C ILE A 67 -17.94 -5.34 -0.75
N LEU A 68 -17.83 -5.11 -2.06
CA LEU A 68 -18.74 -4.25 -2.81
C LEU A 68 -20.14 -4.84 -3.02
N ALA A 69 -20.33 -6.16 -2.87
CA ALA A 69 -21.63 -6.81 -3.08
C ALA A 69 -22.72 -6.30 -2.12
N GLY A 70 -22.33 -5.76 -0.95
CA GLY A 70 -23.25 -5.14 0.00
C GLY A 70 -23.45 -3.63 -0.17
N PHE A 71 -22.81 -3.01 -1.16
CA PHE A 71 -22.92 -1.56 -1.40
C PHE A 71 -23.92 -1.29 -2.53
N PRO A 72 -24.82 -0.30 -2.35
CA PRO A 72 -25.77 0.07 -3.38
C PRO A 72 -25.02 0.62 -4.60
N THR A 73 -25.45 0.18 -5.78
CA THR A 73 -24.92 0.72 -7.03
C THR A 73 -25.60 2.07 -7.33
N MET A 74 -24.98 2.89 -8.18
CA MET A 74 -25.62 4.13 -8.66
C MET A 74 -26.99 3.84 -9.30
N GLU A 75 -27.12 2.70 -9.98
CA GLU A 75 -28.38 2.24 -10.56
C GLU A 75 -29.42 1.92 -9.48
N THR A 76 -29.01 1.23 -8.40
CA THR A 76 -29.87 0.97 -7.23
C THR A 76 -30.33 2.26 -6.54
N LEU A 77 -29.44 3.25 -6.42
CA LEU A 77 -29.76 4.54 -5.79
C LEU A 77 -30.69 5.43 -6.63
N MET A 78 -30.78 5.20 -7.94
CA MET A 78 -31.60 5.98 -8.87
C MET A 78 -33.01 5.43 -9.08
N HIS A 79 -33.27 4.18 -8.68
CA HIS A 79 -34.56 3.49 -8.89
C HIS A 79 -35.47 3.42 -7.66
N ASP A 80 -34.99 3.81 -6.47
CA ASP A 80 -35.77 3.87 -5.22
C ASP A 80 -36.42 5.26 -4.95
N GLY A 81 -36.66 6.06 -5.99
CA GLY A 81 -37.24 7.42 -5.93
C GLY A 81 -38.63 7.54 -6.53
#